data_AF-A0A6L9M4G5-F1
#
_entry.id   AF-A0A6L9M4G5-F1
#
_cell.length_a   1.000
_cell.length_b   1.000
_cell.length_c   1.000
_cell.angle_alpha   90.00
_cell.angle_beta   90.00
_cell.angle_gamma   90.00
#
_symmetry.space_group_name_H-M   'P 1'
#
loop_
_entity.id
_entity.type
_entity.pdbx_description
1 polymer ?
#
loop_
_entity_poly.entity_id
_entity_poly.type
_entity_poly.pdbx_seq_one_letter_code
_entity_poly.pdbx_strand_id
1 'polypeptide(L)'
;WQQTLAGVSQPTLYWNNHDMARLATRVARTQTQAKSLAMLMYLQRGIPVIYYGEELGLKNLHFTSADQFEDQTVAPWLKDAEKVLSKDAALAMVSETHKLPA
;
A
#
# COMPACT_ATOMS: atom_id res chain seq x y z
N TRP A 1 -7.05 12.64 -16.67
CA TRP A 1 -8.10 11.61 -16.85
C TRP A 1 -9.51 12.19 -16.75
N GLN A 2 -9.85 12.97 -15.72
CA GLN A 2 -11.22 13.50 -15.54
C GLN A 2 -11.78 14.20 -16.77
N GLN A 3 -11.00 15.08 -17.41
CA GLN A 3 -11.39 15.75 -18.66
C GLN A 3 -11.35 14.80 -19.85
N THR A 4 -10.27 14.03 -20.00
CA THR A 4 -10.03 13.14 -21.14
C THR A 4 -11.09 12.03 -21.29
N LEU A 5 -11.56 11.46 -20.19
CA LEU A 5 -12.54 10.37 -20.19
C LEU A 5 -13.98 10.90 -20.05
N ALA A 6 -14.17 12.22 -19.94
CA ALA A 6 -15.48 12.82 -19.79
C ALA A 6 -16.37 12.50 -21.00
N GLY A 7 -17.49 11.82 -20.74
CA GLY A 7 -18.47 11.45 -21.77
C GLY A 7 -18.14 10.17 -22.54
N VAL A 8 -16.98 9.55 -22.27
CA VAL A 8 -16.52 8.31 -22.93
C VAL A 8 -16.61 7.12 -21.97
N SER A 9 -16.09 7.27 -20.75
CA SER A 9 -16.06 6.18 -19.77
C SER A 9 -15.95 6.72 -18.33
N GLN A 10 -16.00 5.81 -17.36
CA GLN A 10 -15.73 6.12 -15.95
C GLN A 10 -14.32 5.62 -15.59
N PRO A 11 -13.44 6.48 -15.04
CA PRO A 11 -12.18 6.02 -14.51
C PRO A 11 -12.41 5.16 -13.25
N THR A 12 -11.54 4.18 -13.03
CA THR A 12 -11.43 3.47 -11.76
C THR A 12 -10.64 4.31 -10.77
N LEU A 13 -11.14 4.43 -9.54
CA LEU A 13 -10.56 5.24 -8.48
C LEU A 13 -10.14 4.32 -7.33
N TYR A 14 -8.85 4.21 -7.05
CA TYR A 14 -8.32 3.32 -6.02
C TYR A 14 -7.06 3.90 -5.37
N TRP A 15 -6.78 3.51 -4.13
CA TRP A 15 -5.55 3.91 -3.42
C TRP A 15 -4.54 2.78 -3.24
N ASN A 16 -5.01 1.56 -3.03
CA ASN A 16 -4.18 0.38 -2.78
C ASN A 16 -4.90 -0.89 -3.25
N ASN A 17 -4.18 -2.01 -3.29
CA ASN A 17 -4.70 -3.31 -3.69
C ASN A 17 -3.86 -4.43 -3.05
N HIS A 18 -3.99 -5.67 -3.55
CA HIS A 18 -3.23 -6.82 -3.07
C HIS A 18 -1.75 -6.80 -3.48
N ASP A 19 -1.39 -6.07 -4.54
CA ASP A 19 -0.03 -5.99 -5.08
C ASP A 19 0.77 -4.79 -4.58
N MET A 20 0.25 -4.05 -3.60
CA MET A 20 0.95 -2.90 -3.04
C MET A 20 0.60 -2.64 -1.58
N ALA A 21 1.52 -1.97 -0.85
CA ALA A 21 1.30 -1.62 0.54
C ALA A 21 0.01 -0.80 0.77
N ARG A 22 -0.64 -1.03 1.92
CA ARG A 22 -1.90 -0.39 2.30
C ARG A 22 -1.79 1.13 2.42
N LEU A 23 -2.89 1.84 2.17
CA LEU A 23 -2.95 3.31 2.19
C LEU A 23 -2.40 3.92 3.49
N ALA A 24 -2.78 3.34 4.64
CA ALA A 24 -2.40 3.81 5.96
C ALA A 24 -0.93 3.57 6.33
N THR A 25 -0.23 2.73 5.56
CA THR A 25 1.22 2.53 5.68
C THR A 25 1.95 3.43 4.69
N ARG A 26 1.58 3.34 3.41
CA ARG A 26 2.35 3.94 2.32
C ARG A 26 2.22 5.45 2.25
N VAL A 27 1.01 5.99 2.42
CA VAL A 27 0.72 7.41 2.12
C VAL A 27 0.20 8.16 3.34
N ALA A 28 -0.84 7.66 3.99
CA ALA A 28 -1.42 8.38 5.13
C ALA A 28 -0.50 8.30 6.35
N ARG A 29 -0.36 9.43 7.05
CA ARG A 29 0.43 9.58 8.28
C ARG A 29 -0.45 9.64 9.52
N THR A 30 -1.74 9.97 9.36
CA THR A 30 -2.74 10.00 10.43
C THR A 30 -4.06 9.39 9.96
N GLN A 31 -4.91 8.98 10.90
CA GLN A 31 -6.26 8.51 10.57
C GLN A 31 -7.11 9.59 9.89
N THR A 32 -6.96 10.85 10.31
CA THR A 32 -7.63 11.99 9.66
C THR A 32 -7.20 12.10 8.19
N GLN A 33 -5.90 11.94 7.91
CA GLN A 33 -5.41 11.96 6.53
C GLN A 33 -5.91 10.78 5.70
N ALA A 34 -6.03 9.58 6.29
CA ALA A 34 -6.62 8.42 5.58
C ALA A 34 -8.06 8.72 5.15
N LYS A 35 -8.88 9.29 6.05
CA LYS A 35 -10.24 9.72 5.74
C LYS A 35 -10.28 10.81 4.67
N SER A 36 -9.40 11.82 4.76
CA SER A 36 -9.35 12.89 3.76
C SER A 36 -8.89 12.39 2.38
N LEU A 37 -7.98 11.42 2.32
CA LEU A 37 -7.52 10.82 1.06
C LEU A 37 -8.62 9.96 0.41
N ALA A 38 -9.37 9.19 1.20
CA ALA A 38 -10.54 8.47 0.72
C ALA A 38 -11.57 9.45 0.13
N MET A 39 -11.87 10.55 0.82
CA MET A 39 -12.74 11.62 0.31
C MET A 39 -12.20 12.23 -0.99
N LEU A 40 -10.91 12.57 -1.02
CA LEU A 40 -10.24 13.21 -2.16
C LEU A 40 -10.31 12.35 -3.44
N MET A 41 -10.17 11.04 -3.30
CA MET A 41 -10.17 10.11 -4.44
C MET A 41 -11.59 9.73 -4.83
N TYR A 42 -12.40 9.26 -3.89
CA TYR A 42 -13.64 8.54 -4.18
C TYR A 42 -14.85 9.46 -4.44
N LEU A 43 -14.76 10.75 -4.11
CA LEU A 43 -15.79 11.74 -4.49
C LEU A 43 -15.56 12.37 -5.87
N GLN A 44 -14.54 11.93 -6.60
CA GLN A 44 -14.39 12.31 -8.00
C GLN A 44 -15.34 11.50 -8.89
N ARG A 45 -15.55 11.95 -10.14
CA ARG A 45 -16.28 11.15 -11.14
C ARG A 45 -15.47 9.89 -11.46
N GLY A 46 -16.08 8.72 -11.22
CA GLY A 46 -15.49 7.42 -11.50
C GLY A 46 -16.18 6.32 -10.71
N ILE A 47 -15.58 5.13 -10.71
CA ILE A 47 -16.02 3.98 -9.91
C ILE A 47 -14.96 3.73 -8.83
N PRO A 48 -15.27 3.95 -7.54
CA PRO A 48 -14.38 3.60 -6.44
C PRO A 48 -14.17 2.09 -6.35
N VAL A 49 -12.92 1.67 -6.26
CA VAL A 49 -12.51 0.29 -5.96
C VAL A 49 -11.71 0.34 -4.66
N ILE A 50 -12.37 -0.05 -3.56
CA ILE A 50 -11.83 0.03 -2.20
C ILE A 50 -11.33 -1.36 -1.81
N TYR A 51 -10.08 -1.46 -1.34
CA TYR A 51 -9.51 -2.75 -0.94
C TYR A 51 -9.98 -3.15 0.46
N TYR A 52 -10.20 -4.45 0.70
CA TYR A 52 -10.70 -4.91 2.00
C TYR A 52 -9.80 -4.46 3.16
N GLY A 53 -10.40 -3.95 4.24
CA GLY A 53 -9.72 -3.38 5.39
C GLY A 53 -9.20 -1.95 5.19
N GLU A 54 -9.28 -1.37 3.99
CA GLU A 54 -9.01 0.06 3.79
C GLU A 54 -10.06 0.91 4.54
N GLU A 55 -11.31 0.46 4.57
CA GLU A 55 -12.42 1.08 5.30
C GLU A 55 -12.20 1.11 6.82
N LEU A 56 -11.44 0.15 7.34
CA LEU A 56 -11.01 0.07 8.74
C LEU A 56 -9.70 0.85 8.99
N GLY A 57 -9.07 1.38 7.94
CA GLY A 57 -7.77 2.05 8.03
C GLY A 57 -6.61 1.10 8.33
N LEU A 58 -6.70 -0.17 7.92
CA LEU A 58 -5.65 -1.15 8.20
C LEU A 58 -4.31 -0.74 7.57
N LYS A 59 -3.24 -1.08 8.29
CA LYS A 59 -1.85 -0.98 7.86
C LYS A 59 -1.32 -2.35 7.44
N ASN A 60 -0.19 -2.36 6.75
CA ASN A 60 0.54 -3.59 6.47
C ASN A 60 0.86 -4.36 7.76
N LEU A 61 0.89 -5.69 7.63
CA LEU A 61 1.46 -6.57 8.63
C LEU A 61 2.97 -6.33 8.72
N HIS A 62 3.52 -6.54 9.91
CA HIS A 62 4.96 -6.52 10.14
C HIS A 62 5.44 -7.95 10.28
N PHE A 63 6.40 -8.33 9.44
CA PHE A 63 6.95 -9.68 9.40
C PHE A 63 8.31 -9.73 10.07
N THR A 64 8.66 -10.90 10.60
CA THR A 64 9.90 -11.14 11.36
C THR A 64 10.89 -12.01 10.59
N SER A 65 10.49 -12.52 9.42
CA SER A 65 11.33 -13.35 8.55
C SER A 65 11.01 -13.11 7.08
N ALA A 66 11.99 -13.35 6.21
CA ALA A 66 11.85 -13.19 4.76
C ALA A 66 10.80 -14.12 4.16
N ASP A 67 10.70 -15.36 4.67
CA ASP A 67 9.81 -16.39 4.13
C ASP A 67 8.32 -16.01 4.24
N GLN A 68 7.96 -15.20 5.25
CA GLN A 68 6.58 -14.72 5.45
C GLN A 68 6.09 -13.77 4.36
N PHE A 69 6.99 -13.19 3.56
CA PHE A 69 6.60 -12.34 2.43
C PHE A 69 6.23 -13.15 1.19
N GLU A 70 6.57 -14.45 1.16
CA GLU A 70 6.33 -15.36 0.03
C GLU A 70 6.89 -14.83 -1.30
N ASP A 71 7.97 -14.05 -1.24
CA ASP A 71 8.61 -13.40 -2.38
C ASP A 71 10.13 -13.61 -2.36
N GLN A 72 10.66 -14.17 -3.45
CA GLN A 72 12.08 -14.53 -3.58
C GLN A 72 13.01 -13.31 -3.63
N THR A 73 12.49 -12.11 -3.91
CA THR A 73 13.28 -10.87 -3.99
C THR A 73 13.60 -10.30 -2.60
N VAL A 74 12.85 -10.67 -1.57
CA VAL A 74 12.99 -10.12 -0.21
C VAL A 74 14.29 -10.56 0.44
N ALA A 75 14.66 -11.84 0.36
CA ALA A 75 15.88 -12.34 0.99
C ALA A 75 17.18 -11.71 0.40
N PRO A 76 17.35 -11.59 -0.93
CA PRO A 76 18.46 -10.83 -1.51
C PRO A 76 18.48 -9.37 -1.08
N TRP A 77 17.33 -8.70 -1.07
CA TRP A 77 17.24 -7.30 -0.66
C TRP A 77 17.65 -7.10 0.80
N LEU A 78 17.18 -7.97 1.70
CA LEU A 78 17.54 -7.92 3.13
C LEU A 78 19.04 -8.05 3.34
N LYS A 79 19.69 -8.97 2.61
CA LYS A 79 21.14 -9.15 2.67
C LYS A 79 21.92 -7.89 2.28
N ASP A 80 21.40 -7.12 1.32
CA ASP A 80 22.00 -5.84 0.93
C ASP A 80 21.69 -4.73 1.94
N ALA A 81 20.46 -4.66 2.44
CA ALA A 81 20.04 -3.66 3.43
C ALA A 81 20.77 -3.82 4.78
N GLU A 82 21.00 -5.06 5.23
CA GLU A 82 21.71 -5.37 6.48
C GLU A 82 23.18 -4.90 6.50
N LYS A 83 23.73 -4.48 5.36
CA LYS A 83 25.07 -3.85 5.29
C LYS A 83 25.09 -2.45 5.90
N VAL A 84 23.93 -1.79 5.97
CA VAL A 84 23.78 -0.39 6.39
C VAL A 84 22.67 -0.18 7.43
N LEU A 85 21.81 -1.18 7.65
CA LEU A 85 20.72 -1.16 8.62
C LEU A 85 20.82 -2.37 9.56
N SER A 86 20.19 -2.27 10.73
CA SER A 86 19.92 -3.47 11.53
C SER A 86 18.91 -4.37 10.80
N LYS A 87 18.97 -5.67 11.07
CA LYS A 87 18.00 -6.63 10.53
C LYS A 87 16.54 -6.23 10.80
N ASP A 88 16.26 -5.78 12.01
CA ASP A 88 14.91 -5.33 12.39
C ASP A 88 14.46 -4.11 11.58
N ALA A 89 15.36 -3.14 11.36
CA ALA A 89 15.07 -1.97 10.54
C ALA A 89 14.89 -2.33 9.05
N ALA A 90 15.68 -3.28 8.53
CA ALA A 90 15.53 -3.78 7.18
C ALA A 90 14.18 -4.49 6.99
N LEU A 91 13.80 -5.39 7.90
CA LEU A 91 12.50 -6.09 7.88
C LEU A 91 11.32 -5.14 8.03
N ALA A 92 11.44 -4.12 8.89
CA ALA A 92 10.44 -3.07 9.01
C ALA A 92 10.27 -2.32 7.68
N MET A 93 11.37 -1.96 7.01
CA MET A 93 11.33 -1.28 5.72
C MET A 93 10.66 -2.12 4.63
N VAL A 94 10.94 -3.43 4.55
CA VAL A 94 10.22 -4.31 3.62
C VAL A 94 8.73 -4.35 3.98
N SER A 95 8.39 -4.49 5.26
CA SER A 95 6.99 -4.51 5.72
C SER A 95 6.23 -3.23 5.38
N GLU A 96 6.90 -2.08 5.36
CA GLU A 96 6.31 -0.78 5.01
C GLU A 96 6.10 -0.56 3.51
N THR A 97 6.86 -1.24 2.66
CA THR A 97 6.94 -0.94 1.23
C THR A 97 6.42 -2.06 0.34
N HIS A 98 6.54 -3.31 0.76
CA HIS A 98 6.15 -4.48 0.00
C HIS A 98 4.64 -4.73 0.05
N LYS A 99 4.14 -5.49 -0.93
CA LYS A 99 2.80 -6.06 -0.88
C LYS A 99 2.67 -7.11 0.23
N LEU A 100 1.45 -7.35 0.68
CA LEU A 100 1.18 -8.48 1.58
C LEU A 100 1.18 -9.79 0.77
N PRO A 101 1.59 -10.91 1.37
CA PRO A 101 1.41 -12.23 0.76
C PRO A 101 -0.08 -12.47 0.45
N ALA A 102 -0.34 -13.15 -0.66
CA ALA A 102 -1.67 -13.39 -1.20
C ALA A 102 -2.29 -14.69 -0.68
#